data_AF-A0A357Z2X7-F1
#
_entry.id   AF-A0A357Z2X7-F1
#
_cell.length_a   1.000
_cell.length_b   1.000
_cell.length_c   1.000
_cell.angle_alpha   90.00
_cell.angle_beta   90.00
_cell.angle_gamma   90.00
#
_symmetry.space_group_name_H-M   'P 1'
#
loop_
_entity.id
_entity.type
_entity.pdbx_description
1 polymer ?
#
loop_
_entity_poly.entity_id
_entity_poly.type
_entity_poly.pdbx_seq_one_letter_code
_entity_poly.pdbx_strand_id
1 'polypeptide(L)' 'ALVGESGPDHDKHFTVEVRLDHNVMGKGGGRSKKEAEQQAAREALRLMGY' A
#
# COMPACT_ATOMS: atom_id res chain seq x y z
N ALA A 1 -0.01 5.81 3.45
CA ALA A 1 -0.79 6.85 2.76
C ALA A 1 -1.36 6.30 1.46
N LEU A 2 -2.64 6.55 1.16
CA LEU A 2 -3.22 6.23 -0.14
C LEU A 2 -2.60 7.15 -1.20
N VAL A 3 -2.02 6.57 -2.24
CA VAL A 3 -1.29 7.30 -3.30
C VAL A 3 -1.95 7.18 -4.67
N GLY A 4 -2.92 6.27 -4.82
CA GLY A 4 -3.66 6.15 -6.06
C GLY A 4 -4.89 5.26 -5.92
N GLU A 5 -5.89 5.54 -6.74
CA GLU A 5 -7.02 4.66 -6.99
C GLU A 5 -7.27 4.61 -8.50
N SER A 6 -7.49 3.41 -9.03
CA SER A 6 -7.71 3.20 -10.46
C SER A 6 -8.72 2.07 -10.68
N GLY A 7 -9.26 1.96 -11.89
CA GLY A 7 -10.26 0.93 -12.23
C GLY A 7 -11.71 1.38 -12.08
N PRO A 8 -12.65 0.64 -12.69
CA PRO A 8 -14.08 0.93 -12.64
C PRO A 8 -14.65 0.68 -11.24
N ASP A 9 -15.82 1.21 -10.91
CA ASP A 9 -16.39 1.12 -9.54
C ASP A 9 -16.53 -0.31 -9.00
N HIS A 10 -16.73 -1.29 -9.86
CA HIS A 10 -16.84 -2.71 -9.51
C HIS A 10 -15.49 -3.44 -9.42
N ASP A 11 -14.40 -2.80 -9.83
CA ASP A 11 -13.04 -3.35 -9.80
C ASP A 11 -12.03 -2.23 -9.47
N LYS A 12 -12.34 -1.45 -8.43
CA LYS A 12 -11.44 -0.41 -7.95
C LYS A 12 -10.21 -1.04 -7.34
N HIS A 13 -9.07 -0.48 -7.70
CA HIS A 13 -7.76 -0.87 -7.23
C HIS A 13 -7.12 0.30 -6.49
N PHE A 14 -6.77 0.09 -5.24
CA PHE A 14 -6.16 1.08 -4.35
C PHE A 14 -4.67 0.81 -4.23
N THR A 15 -3.89 1.88 -4.25
CA THR A 15 -2.44 1.84 -4.06
C THR A 15 -2.09 2.65 -2.83
N VAL A 16 -1.37 2.03 -1.89
CA VAL A 16 -0.96 2.62 -0.62
C VAL A 16 0.55 2.50 -0.48
N GLU A 17 1.20 3.53 0.06
CA GLU A 17 2.62 3.54 0.38
C GLU A 17 2.83 3.81 1.88
N VAL A 18 3.71 3.05 2.53
CA VAL A 18 4.26 3.32 3.85
C VAL A 18 5.55 4.10 3.67
N ARG A 19 5.65 5.24 4.35
CA ARG A 19 6.83 6.11 4.31
C ARG A 19 7.40 6.25 5.71
N LEU A 20 8.72 6.20 5.81
CA LEU A 20 9.46 6.62 6.98
C LEU A 20 10.40 7.73 6.54
N ASP A 21 10.27 8.90 7.15
CA ASP A 21 10.88 10.15 6.70
C ASP A 21 10.59 10.42 5.21
N HIS A 22 11.63 10.44 4.38
CA HIS A 22 11.57 10.72 2.95
C HIS A 22 11.61 9.44 2.09
N ASN A 23 11.72 8.27 2.73
CA ASN A 23 11.84 6.99 2.05
C ASN A 23 10.53 6.22 2.06
N VAL A 24 10.17 5.67 0.91
CA VAL A 24 9.10 4.69 0.79
C VAL A 24 9.62 3.36 1.32
N MET A 25 9.07 2.93 2.46
CA MET A 25 9.44 1.67 3.12
C MET A 25 8.59 0.50 2.63
N GLY A 26 7.42 0.74 2.04
CA GLY A 26 6.60 -0.32 1.47
C GLY A 26 5.48 0.23 0.61
N LYS A 27 5.02 -0.55 -0.35
CA LYS A 27 3.95 -0.25 -1.27
C LYS A 27 3.03 -1.46 -1.39
N GLY A 28 1.73 -1.20 -1.37
CA GLY A 28 0.72 -2.24 -1.42
C GLY A 28 -0.42 -1.85 -2.34
N GLY A 29 -0.90 -2.84 -3.08
CA GLY A 29 -2.06 -2.72 -3.95
C GLY A 29 -3.19 -3.64 -3.47
N GLY A 30 -4.44 -3.29 -3.74
CA GLY A 30 -5.54 -4.19 -3.43
C GLY A 30 -6.90 -3.65 -3.86
N ARG A 31 -7.91 -4.51 -3.88
CA ARG A 31 -9.29 -4.13 -4.27
C ARG A 31 -9.99 -3.31 -3.19
N SER A 32 -9.37 -3.21 -2.03
CA SER A 32 -9.79 -2.34 -0.94
C SER A 32 -8.60 -1.60 -0.34
N LYS A 33 -8.87 -0.45 0.28
CA LYS A 33 -7.86 0.31 1.02
C LYS A 33 -7.18 -0.55 2.10
N LYS A 34 -7.95 -1.38 2.81
CA LYS A 34 -7.44 -2.27 3.87
C LYS A 34 -6.46 -3.32 3.33
N GLU A 35 -6.74 -3.90 2.17
CA GLU A 35 -5.84 -4.85 1.53
C GLU A 35 -4.53 -4.17 1.09
N ALA A 36 -4.64 -3.00 0.46
CA ALA A 36 -3.49 -2.20 0.05
C ALA A 36 -2.63 -1.78 1.27
N GLU A 37 -3.25 -1.37 2.38
CA GLU A 37 -2.56 -1.05 3.64
C GLU A 37 -1.84 -2.27 4.24
N GLN A 38 -2.50 -3.43 4.30
CA GLN A 38 -1.88 -4.65 4.82
C GLN A 38 -0.69 -5.09 3.97
N GLN A 39 -0.78 -5.00 2.65
CA GLN A 39 0.37 -5.30 1.78
C GLN A 39 1.52 -4.32 2.00
N ALA A 40 1.23 -3.01 2.03
CA ALA A 40 2.26 -1.99 2.22
C ALA A 40 2.95 -2.11 3.58
N ALA A 41 2.19 -2.41 4.65
CA ALA A 41 2.73 -2.67 5.98
C ALA A 41 3.59 -3.94 6.02
N ARG A 42 3.16 -5.01 5.35
CA ARG A 42 3.93 -6.25 5.27
C ARG A 42 5.27 -6.05 4.56
N GLU A 43 5.28 -5.29 3.47
CA GLU A 43 6.52 -4.96 2.76
C GLU A 43 7.44 -4.09 3.61
N ALA A 44 6.89 -3.10 4.31
CA ALA A 44 7.65 -2.26 5.23
C ALA A 44 8.27 -3.06 6.38
N LEU A 45 7.53 -3.98 6.99
CA LEU A 45 8.05 -4.88 8.02
C LEU A 45 9.19 -5.74 7.50
N ARG A 46 9.05 -6.30 6.28
CA ARG A 46 10.11 -7.08 5.62
C ARG A 46 11.37 -6.25 5.40
N LEU A 47 11.23 -4.99 4.99
CA LEU A 47 12.34 -4.05 4.80
C LEU A 47 13.03 -3.67 6.12
N MET A 48 12.27 -3.63 7.22
CA MET A 48 12.78 -3.40 8.57
C MET A 48 13.40 -4.67 9.21
N GLY A 49 13.36 -5.82 8.51
CA GLY A 49 13.98 -7.06 8.97
C GLY A 49 13.14 -7.91 9.93
N TYR A 50 11.81 -7.71 9.92
CA TYR A 50 10.83 -8.55 10.62
C TYR A 50 10.33 -9.72 9.76
#